data_AF-A0A6C7E5K4-F1
#
_entry.id   AF-A0A6C7E5K4-F1
#
_cell.length_a   1.000
_cell.length_b   1.000
_cell.length_c   1.000
_cell.angle_alpha   90.00
_cell.angle_beta   90.00
_cell.angle_gamma   90.00
#
_symmetry.space_group_name_H-M   'P 1'
#
loop_
_entity.id
_entity.type
_entity.pdbx_description
1 polymer ?
#
loop_
_entity_poly.entity_id
_entity_poly.type
_entity_poly.pdbx_seq_one_letter_code
_entity_poly.pdbx_strand_id
1 'polypeptide(L)'
;MTISSASTAPGSASIDVRSNPPETTIGVTGLRPRWSVSAWGAVSPWLTDDDADDVAVSPVLDWYVAADDRWHVPADEPTIRQRRIEGTPVLETRLRIPDGDAIQRVWAVPDAGGTVVVEFENESPLPIAVSVAGMDVVTERPTSDVPIQGIELPDDAIVLPVGHHATVRVLLRSANSSGGFGSIPPAMSVVRGWTRVTEQASRLVLPDEALVDAVNAARCDLLLEGPVDPDADPVGFLLDVAELVRCGDSAEAWLLEIVEPVERVARETSAAADASDRREAFDAVRSARLIAQRAGDERASADLERLAADLAAGRSGRRWWKGRSGDVDRADTAPAASTPPALSSLADVRRSTSVGRFVRSIERRIVDVVDPVSGGASLLPGGVPTGWLGTNFEVHGIPTGPVSTASFAIRWHGERPAVLWEQHQGEVRLDSPTIDPEWSTVDASGETLWAAPAVPKAARSSLMVTAVDDATAPAADSDEPDATPPNTAPGTGILSIDPDGGTFA
;
A
#
# COMPACT_ATOMS: atom_id res chain seq x y z
N MET A 1 -13.37 62.18 19.91
CA MET A 1 -12.35 62.94 19.15
C MET A 1 -11.04 62.65 19.86
N THR A 2 -10.04 61.98 19.30
CA THR A 2 -9.48 62.06 17.93
C THR A 2 -8.75 60.74 17.62
N ILE A 3 -8.49 60.50 16.34
CA ILE A 3 -8.10 59.24 15.68
C ILE A 3 -6.57 59.20 15.43
N SER A 4 -6.01 57.98 15.30
CA SER A 4 -4.73 57.57 14.63
C SER A 4 -3.40 57.91 15.33
N SER A 5 -2.36 57.07 15.30
CA SER A 5 -1.93 56.07 14.31
C SER A 5 -0.82 55.16 14.89
N ALA A 6 -0.83 53.86 14.57
CA ALA A 6 0.36 53.01 14.66
C ALA A 6 0.38 51.99 13.52
N SER A 7 1.51 51.99 12.81
CA SER A 7 1.84 51.19 11.63
C SER A 7 2.16 49.75 12.04
N THR A 8 1.42 48.77 11.51
CA THR A 8 1.75 47.34 11.62
C THR A 8 2.42 46.88 10.33
N ALA A 9 3.68 46.48 10.44
CA ALA A 9 4.43 45.80 9.40
C ALA A 9 3.81 44.42 9.09
N PRO A 10 3.86 43.95 7.83
CA PRO A 10 3.35 42.63 7.48
C PRO A 10 4.20 41.55 8.16
N GLY A 11 3.54 40.70 8.95
CA GLY A 11 4.13 39.55 9.60
C GLY A 11 4.75 38.59 8.58
N SER A 12 5.98 38.20 8.85
CA SER A 12 6.69 37.11 8.21
C SER A 12 5.87 35.83 8.28
N ALA A 13 5.35 35.38 7.13
CA ALA A 13 4.88 34.02 6.97
C ALA A 13 6.09 33.09 7.11
N SER A 14 6.19 32.40 8.24
CA SER A 14 7.05 31.23 8.41
C SER A 14 6.48 30.13 7.52
N ILE A 15 7.08 29.96 6.34
CA ILE A 15 6.90 28.77 5.52
C ILE A 15 7.57 27.64 6.31
N ASP A 16 6.75 26.71 6.81
CA ASP A 16 7.20 25.51 7.51
C ASP A 16 7.78 24.54 6.46
N VAL A 17 9.09 24.64 6.21
CA VAL A 17 9.84 23.77 5.29
C VAL A 17 10.40 22.59 6.07
N ARG A 18 9.51 21.71 6.55
CA ARG A 18 9.78 20.28 6.82
C ARG A 18 8.45 19.51 6.76
N SER A 19 7.88 19.36 5.57
CA SER A 19 7.04 18.19 5.31
C SER A 19 7.94 16.97 5.57
N ASN A 20 7.76 16.34 6.72
CA ASN A 20 8.56 15.19 7.14
C ASN A 20 8.50 14.15 6.00
N PRO A 21 9.64 13.64 5.50
CA PRO A 21 9.59 12.61 4.45
C PRO A 21 8.83 11.38 4.97
N PRO A 22 8.19 10.60 4.09
CA PRO A 22 7.40 9.45 4.51
C PRO A 22 8.27 8.49 5.33
N GLU A 23 7.88 8.31 6.60
CA GLU A 23 8.52 7.36 7.50
C GLU A 23 7.98 5.96 7.22
N THR A 24 8.85 4.94 7.31
CA THR A 24 8.42 3.54 7.23
C THR A 24 8.23 2.98 8.62
N THR A 25 7.05 2.40 8.86
CA THR A 25 6.76 1.65 10.08
C THR A 25 7.50 0.32 10.08
N ILE A 26 8.18 0.01 11.20
CA ILE A 26 8.70 -1.31 11.53
C ILE A 26 8.12 -1.77 12.86
N GLY A 27 8.03 -3.09 13.02
CA GLY A 27 7.50 -3.68 14.24
C GLY A 27 7.37 -5.19 14.13
N VAL A 28 6.61 -5.76 15.05
CA VAL A 28 6.31 -7.18 15.08
C VAL A 28 4.80 -7.34 15.13
N THR A 29 4.26 -8.19 14.26
CA THR A 29 2.84 -8.52 14.24
C THR A 29 2.35 -8.96 15.61
N GLY A 30 1.22 -8.42 16.07
CA GLY A 30 0.61 -8.79 17.36
C GLY A 30 1.27 -8.20 18.61
N LEU A 31 2.42 -7.52 18.49
CA LEU A 31 2.97 -6.70 19.57
C LEU A 31 2.54 -5.25 19.39
N ARG A 32 2.52 -4.46 20.47
CA ARG A 32 2.17 -3.03 20.41
C ARG A 32 3.31 -2.10 20.01
N PRO A 33 4.56 -2.30 20.45
CA PRO A 33 5.64 -1.38 20.09
C PRO A 33 5.80 -1.26 18.56
N ARG A 34 5.82 -0.02 18.10
CA ARG A 34 6.02 0.37 16.70
C ARG A 34 7.10 1.42 16.65
N TRP A 35 7.79 1.46 15.52
CA TRP A 35 8.88 2.38 15.28
C TRP A 35 8.76 2.94 13.89
N SER A 36 9.10 4.21 13.74
CA SER A 36 9.27 4.86 12.46
C SER A 36 10.74 4.85 12.07
N VAL A 37 11.00 4.64 10.79
CA VAL A 37 12.32 4.78 10.19
C VAL A 37 12.27 5.82 9.09
N SER A 38 13.08 6.87 9.20
CA SER A 38 13.15 7.93 8.20
C SER A 38 13.80 7.43 6.90
N ALA A 39 13.68 8.23 5.83
CA ALA A 39 14.32 7.94 4.53
C ALA A 39 15.86 7.82 4.60
N TRP A 40 16.49 8.39 5.63
CA TRP A 40 17.93 8.27 5.90
C TRP A 40 18.28 7.27 7.00
N GLY A 41 17.30 6.54 7.55
CA GLY A 41 17.56 5.47 8.51
C GLY A 41 17.64 5.90 9.98
N ALA A 42 17.15 7.10 10.32
CA ALA A 42 16.94 7.45 11.72
C ALA A 42 15.72 6.68 12.27
N VAL A 43 15.77 6.27 13.53
CA VAL A 43 14.75 5.40 14.13
C VAL A 43 14.11 6.08 15.32
N SER A 44 12.77 6.15 15.37
CA SER A 44 12.02 6.73 16.48
C SER A 44 10.88 5.81 16.92
N PRO A 45 10.55 5.73 18.22
CA PRO A 45 9.39 4.96 18.66
C PRO A 45 8.12 5.72 18.33
N TRP A 46 7.04 4.97 18.07
CA TRP A 46 5.70 5.53 18.15
C TRP A 46 5.40 5.85 19.61
N LEU A 47 5.16 7.13 19.91
CA LEU A 47 4.70 7.53 21.23
C LEU A 47 3.24 7.12 21.39
N THR A 48 2.90 6.52 22.52
CA THR A 48 1.49 6.32 22.87
C THR A 48 0.91 7.57 23.50
N ASP A 49 -0.41 7.75 23.50
CA ASP A 49 -1.06 8.88 24.17
C ASP A 49 -0.68 8.96 25.66
N ASP A 50 -0.41 7.81 26.30
CA ASP A 50 0.07 7.73 27.69
C ASP A 50 1.50 8.27 27.86
N ASP A 51 2.33 8.26 26.80
CA ASP A 51 3.70 8.78 26.78
C ASP A 51 3.78 10.26 26.35
N ALA A 52 2.74 10.77 25.68
CA ALA A 52 2.72 12.09 25.07
C ALA A 52 2.73 13.25 26.09
N ASP A 53 2.16 13.02 27.28
CA ASP A 53 2.11 14.01 28.36
C ASP A 53 3.45 14.16 29.11
N ASP A 54 4.35 13.16 29.04
CA ASP A 54 5.61 13.10 29.80
C ASP A 54 6.87 13.38 28.95
N VAL A 55 6.79 13.34 27.62
CA VAL A 55 7.95 13.49 26.73
C VAL A 55 7.80 14.68 25.77
N ALA A 56 8.59 15.74 25.98
CA ALA A 56 8.55 16.96 25.16
C ALA A 56 9.07 16.78 23.71
N VAL A 57 9.86 15.74 23.44
CA VAL A 57 10.41 15.39 22.12
C VAL A 57 10.58 13.87 22.02
N SER A 58 10.00 13.22 21.01
CA SER A 58 10.20 11.78 20.78
C SER A 58 11.70 11.49 20.58
N PRO A 59 12.29 10.54 21.31
CA PRO A 59 13.70 10.22 21.14
C PRO A 59 13.94 9.63 19.74
N VAL A 60 15.02 10.06 19.08
CA VAL A 60 15.38 9.60 17.74
C VAL A 60 16.80 9.05 17.80
N LEU A 61 16.99 7.81 17.35
CA LEU A 61 18.32 7.26 17.09
C LEU A 61 18.80 7.76 15.73
N ASP A 62 19.78 8.64 15.74
CA ASP A 62 20.53 9.04 14.55
C ASP A 62 21.85 8.29 14.43
N TRP A 63 22.42 8.27 13.22
CA TRP A 63 23.69 7.63 12.93
C TRP A 63 24.58 8.53 12.06
N TYR A 64 25.89 8.36 12.20
CA TYR A 64 26.91 9.15 11.53
C TYR A 64 28.06 8.25 11.10
N VAL A 65 28.76 8.57 10.01
CA VAL A 65 29.87 7.75 9.51
C VAL A 65 31.11 8.60 9.32
N ALA A 66 32.20 8.28 10.02
CA ALA A 66 33.53 8.77 9.70
C ALA A 66 34.19 7.84 8.68
N ALA A 67 34.54 8.40 7.53
CA ALA A 67 35.37 7.78 6.51
C ALA A 67 36.71 8.51 6.39
N ASP A 68 37.53 8.15 5.39
CA ASP A 68 38.87 8.71 5.20
C ASP A 68 38.87 10.21 4.81
N ASP A 69 37.77 10.71 4.26
CA ASP A 69 37.62 12.10 3.83
C ASP A 69 37.01 13.00 4.93
N ARG A 70 35.86 12.62 5.50
CA ARG A 70 35.12 13.40 6.50
C ARG A 70 34.13 12.55 7.30
N TRP A 71 33.41 13.24 8.19
CA TRP A 71 32.14 12.76 8.72
C TRP A 71 31.01 12.99 7.73
N HIS A 72 30.19 11.96 7.57
CA HIS A 72 28.96 11.96 6.81
C HIS A 72 27.76 11.95 7.76
N VAL A 73 26.80 12.83 7.48
CA VAL A 73 25.54 12.95 8.21
C VAL A 73 24.43 12.47 7.27
N PRO A 74 23.90 11.24 7.42
CA PRO A 74 22.93 10.63 6.50
C PRO A 74 21.78 11.55 6.07
N ALA A 75 21.23 12.34 7.00
CA ALA A 75 20.14 13.27 6.73
C ALA A 75 20.48 14.39 5.71
N ASP A 76 21.77 14.75 5.60
CA ASP A 76 22.26 15.81 4.72
C ASP A 76 22.84 15.25 3.40
N GLU A 77 22.92 13.92 3.25
CA GLU A 77 23.64 13.29 2.14
C GLU A 77 22.68 12.97 0.98
N PRO A 78 22.85 13.61 -0.20
CA PRO A 78 21.96 13.37 -1.34
C PRO A 78 22.12 11.98 -1.96
N THR A 79 23.20 11.27 -1.60
CA THR A 79 23.51 9.93 -2.09
C THR A 79 22.83 8.81 -1.31
N ILE A 80 22.06 9.15 -0.27
CA ILE A 80 21.38 8.16 0.54
C ILE A 80 20.30 7.47 -0.27
N ARG A 81 20.24 6.14 -0.12
CA ARG A 81 19.25 5.30 -0.80
C ARG A 81 18.75 4.25 0.17
N GLN A 82 17.44 4.15 0.30
CA GLN A 82 16.80 3.21 1.18
C GLN A 82 15.86 2.30 0.39
N ARG A 83 15.78 1.03 0.81
CA ARG A 83 14.79 0.08 0.30
C ARG A 83 14.31 -0.84 1.42
N ARG A 84 13.11 -1.38 1.25
CA ARG A 84 12.65 -2.57 1.95
C ARG A 84 13.25 -3.81 1.30
N ILE A 85 13.65 -4.80 2.09
CA ILE A 85 14.12 -6.08 1.56
C ILE A 85 12.90 -6.98 1.33
N GLU A 86 12.66 -7.37 0.07
CA GLU A 86 11.50 -8.19 -0.36
C GLU A 86 10.14 -7.56 0.03
N GLY A 87 10.07 -6.23 0.05
CA GLY A 87 8.90 -5.47 0.51
C GLY A 87 8.64 -5.52 2.03
N THR A 88 9.42 -6.26 2.81
CA THR A 88 9.18 -6.45 4.25
C THR A 88 9.62 -5.23 5.11
N PRO A 89 9.22 -5.15 6.39
CA PRO A 89 9.65 -4.12 7.36
C PRO A 89 11.11 -4.29 7.82
N VAL A 90 11.97 -4.75 6.92
CA VAL A 90 13.41 -4.85 7.08
C VAL A 90 14.02 -3.89 6.08
N LEU A 91 14.55 -2.78 6.59
CA LEU A 91 15.07 -1.71 5.76
C LEU A 91 16.58 -1.85 5.57
N GLU A 92 17.05 -1.49 4.38
CA GLU A 92 18.45 -1.32 4.05
C GLU A 92 18.68 0.09 3.53
N THR A 93 19.41 0.88 4.32
CA THR A 93 19.84 2.24 3.97
C THR A 93 21.31 2.18 3.57
N ARG A 94 21.65 2.59 2.35
CA ARG A 94 23.03 2.69 1.88
C ARG A 94 23.45 4.16 1.79
N LEU A 95 24.54 4.48 2.47
CA LEU A 95 25.22 5.77 2.40
C LEU A 95 26.51 5.62 1.61
N ARG A 96 26.66 6.43 0.55
CA ARG A 96 27.89 6.46 -0.23
C ARG A 96 29.00 7.13 0.57
N ILE A 97 30.15 6.46 0.64
CA ILE A 97 31.39 6.96 1.24
C ILE A 97 32.54 6.78 0.22
N PRO A 98 33.76 7.29 0.47
CA PRO A 98 34.89 7.02 -0.41
C PRO A 98 35.05 5.53 -0.71
N ASP A 99 35.14 5.20 -2.00
CA ASP A 99 35.40 3.85 -2.52
C ASP A 99 34.44 2.73 -2.09
N GLY A 100 33.26 3.05 -1.53
CA GLY A 100 32.29 2.04 -1.11
C GLY A 100 31.01 2.60 -0.51
N ASP A 101 30.33 1.79 0.29
CA ASP A 101 29.11 2.17 0.99
C ASP A 101 29.18 1.76 2.46
N ALA A 102 28.64 2.61 3.33
CA ALA A 102 28.22 2.23 4.66
C ALA A 102 26.74 1.82 4.59
N ILE A 103 26.43 0.60 5.00
CA ILE A 103 25.09 0.03 4.93
C ILE A 103 24.53 -0.06 6.35
N GLN A 104 23.36 0.52 6.57
CA GLN A 104 22.56 0.29 7.77
C GLN A 104 21.40 -0.66 7.41
N ARG A 105 21.15 -1.66 8.26
CA ARG A 105 19.91 -2.46 8.22
C ARG A 105 19.14 -2.31 9.51
N VAL A 106 17.84 -2.09 9.41
CA VAL A 106 16.96 -1.87 10.58
C VAL A 106 15.78 -2.83 10.51
N TRP A 107 15.53 -3.56 11.61
CA TRP A 107 14.38 -4.45 11.74
C TRP A 107 13.97 -4.63 13.19
N ALA A 108 12.70 -5.00 13.42
CA ALA A 108 12.21 -5.36 14.74
C ALA A 108 12.15 -6.89 14.93
N VAL A 109 12.35 -7.34 16.17
CA VAL A 109 12.27 -8.76 16.56
C VAL A 109 11.35 -8.93 17.77
N PRO A 110 10.61 -10.04 17.90
CA PRO A 110 9.72 -10.28 19.04
C PRO A 110 10.47 -10.33 20.38
N ASP A 111 11.75 -10.66 20.36
CA ASP A 111 12.63 -10.71 21.52
C ASP A 111 12.57 -9.42 22.33
N ALA A 112 12.64 -9.58 23.65
CA ALA A 112 12.59 -8.49 24.61
C ALA A 112 11.41 -7.51 24.43
N GLY A 113 10.29 -7.99 23.87
CA GLY A 113 9.04 -7.24 23.75
C GLY A 113 8.88 -6.41 22.47
N GLY A 114 9.63 -6.71 21.40
CA GLY A 114 9.59 -5.92 20.16
C GLY A 114 10.77 -4.96 20.01
N THR A 115 11.98 -5.39 20.38
CA THR A 115 13.19 -4.56 20.25
C THR A 115 13.57 -4.35 18.79
N VAL A 116 14.24 -3.24 18.50
CA VAL A 116 14.79 -2.92 17.18
C VAL A 116 16.27 -3.25 17.15
N VAL A 117 16.68 -3.93 16.10
CA VAL A 117 18.07 -4.20 15.75
C VAL A 117 18.48 -3.22 14.67
N VAL A 118 19.63 -2.58 14.88
CA VAL A 118 20.30 -1.76 13.87
C VAL A 118 21.66 -2.39 13.61
N GLU A 119 21.87 -2.84 12.37
CA GLU A 119 23.13 -3.42 11.90
C GLU A 119 23.83 -2.43 10.98
N PHE A 120 25.15 -2.31 11.12
CA PHE A 120 25.98 -1.54 10.21
C PHE A 120 27.01 -2.47 9.55
N GLU A 121 27.16 -2.36 8.23
CA GLU A 121 28.11 -3.09 7.40
C GLU A 121 28.99 -2.12 6.60
N ASN A 122 30.27 -2.43 6.48
CA ASN A 122 31.22 -1.66 5.70
C ASN A 122 31.57 -2.36 4.38
N GLU A 123 31.05 -1.85 3.27
CA GLU A 123 31.39 -2.28 1.90
C GLU A 123 32.51 -1.44 1.26
N SER A 124 33.20 -0.58 2.04
CA SER A 124 34.40 0.14 1.57
C SER A 124 35.70 -0.60 1.95
N PRO A 125 36.79 -0.42 1.19
CA PRO A 125 38.09 -1.05 1.49
C PRO A 125 38.75 -0.60 2.80
N LEU A 126 38.46 0.61 3.27
CA LEU A 126 39.06 1.18 4.48
C LEU A 126 38.14 0.99 5.69
N PRO A 127 38.68 0.81 6.90
CA PRO A 127 37.86 0.83 8.12
C PRO A 127 37.12 2.17 8.28
N ILE A 128 35.86 2.10 8.69
CA ILE A 128 35.05 3.27 9.03
C ILE A 128 34.74 3.29 10.54
N ALA A 129 34.35 4.44 11.06
CA ALA A 129 33.74 4.52 12.38
C ALA A 129 32.28 4.94 12.24
N VAL A 130 31.37 4.16 12.79
CA VAL A 130 29.95 4.50 12.86
C VAL A 130 29.66 5.07 14.23
N SER A 131 29.06 6.24 14.30
CA SER A 131 28.51 6.78 15.53
C SER A 131 27.01 6.68 15.55
N VAL A 132 26.44 6.38 16.71
CA VAL A 132 24.99 6.39 16.98
C VAL A 132 24.70 7.24 18.20
N ALA A 133 23.61 8.01 18.18
CA ALA A 133 23.26 8.96 19.24
C ALA A 133 21.75 9.16 19.35
N GLY A 134 21.29 9.76 20.46
CA GLY A 134 19.90 10.16 20.69
C GLY A 134 19.01 9.11 21.36
N MET A 135 19.51 7.87 21.56
CA MET A 135 18.82 6.81 22.29
C MET A 135 19.80 5.90 23.05
N ASP A 136 19.35 5.32 24.16
CA ASP A 136 20.10 4.30 24.87
C ASP A 136 20.13 2.99 24.06
N VAL A 137 21.34 2.52 23.76
CA VAL A 137 21.56 1.32 22.94
C VAL A 137 22.46 0.30 23.63
N VAL A 138 22.21 -0.97 23.35
CA VAL A 138 23.09 -2.07 23.74
C VAL A 138 23.95 -2.43 22.53
N THR A 139 25.29 -2.40 22.68
CA THR A 139 26.22 -2.72 21.59
C THR A 139 26.67 -4.18 21.68
N GLU A 140 26.82 -4.85 20.53
CA GLU A 140 27.28 -6.25 20.50
C GLU A 140 28.75 -6.39 20.93
N ARG A 141 29.54 -5.35 20.63
CA ARG A 141 30.96 -5.26 20.95
C ARG A 141 31.19 -4.14 21.97
N PRO A 142 32.24 -4.23 22.81
CA PRO A 142 32.63 -3.13 23.68
C PRO A 142 32.86 -1.87 22.86
N THR A 143 32.38 -0.73 23.37
CA THR A 143 32.59 0.57 22.77
C THR A 143 34.07 0.95 22.84
N SER A 144 34.54 1.70 21.84
CA SER A 144 35.91 2.22 21.86
C SER A 144 35.90 3.61 22.50
N ASP A 145 36.79 3.85 23.45
CA ASP A 145 36.99 5.16 24.08
C ASP A 145 37.89 6.04 23.19
N VAL A 146 37.45 6.24 21.95
CA VAL A 146 38.16 7.06 20.95
C VAL A 146 37.52 8.45 20.94
N PRO A 147 38.28 9.52 21.19
CA PRO A 147 37.74 10.86 21.16
C PRO A 147 37.23 11.21 19.76
N ILE A 148 35.97 11.62 19.69
CA ILE A 148 35.33 12.10 18.46
C ILE A 148 35.96 13.45 18.12
N GLN A 149 36.46 13.59 16.90
CA GLN A 149 37.08 14.82 16.41
C GLN A 149 36.55 15.12 15.00
N GLY A 150 36.36 16.41 14.69
CA GLY A 150 35.96 16.85 13.35
C GLY A 150 34.45 16.89 13.09
N ILE A 151 33.62 16.61 14.10
CA ILE A 151 32.16 16.81 14.08
C ILE A 151 31.69 17.14 15.51
N GLU A 152 30.63 17.92 15.63
CA GLU A 152 29.90 18.12 16.88
C GLU A 152 28.79 17.06 16.93
N LEU A 153 28.90 16.11 17.86
CA LEU A 153 27.91 15.06 18.09
C LEU A 153 27.25 15.23 19.45
N PRO A 154 26.03 14.70 19.64
CA PRO A 154 25.38 14.67 20.95
C PRO A 154 26.26 14.01 22.04
N ASP A 155 26.08 14.43 23.29
CA ASP A 155 26.87 13.94 24.42
C ASP A 155 26.71 12.43 24.69
N ASP A 156 25.60 11.84 24.22
CA ASP A 156 25.29 10.41 24.35
C ASP A 156 25.82 9.58 23.16
N ALA A 157 26.58 10.18 22.24
CA ALA A 157 27.09 9.51 21.06
C ALA A 157 28.08 8.38 21.41
N ILE A 158 27.85 7.22 20.81
CA ILE A 158 28.71 6.04 20.91
C ILE A 158 29.41 5.82 19.57
N VAL A 159 30.68 5.41 19.57
CA VAL A 159 31.45 5.10 18.36
C VAL A 159 31.80 3.61 18.26
N LEU A 160 31.56 3.06 17.08
CA LEU A 160 31.75 1.65 16.74
C LEU A 160 32.68 1.54 15.52
N PRO A 161 33.90 1.00 15.66
CA PRO A 161 34.78 0.76 14.52
C PRO A 161 34.28 -0.43 13.69
N VAL A 162 34.21 -0.25 12.37
CA VAL A 162 33.74 -1.26 11.41
C VAL A 162 34.81 -1.47 10.33
N GLY A 163 35.53 -2.59 10.43
CA GLY A 163 36.52 -2.98 9.42
C GLY A 163 35.89 -3.35 8.07
N HIS A 164 36.71 -3.46 7.03
CA HIS A 164 36.26 -3.88 5.69
C HIS A 164 35.50 -5.23 5.75
N HIS A 165 34.30 -5.26 5.17
CA HIS A 165 33.36 -6.39 5.20
C HIS A 165 32.98 -6.87 6.61
N ALA A 166 33.22 -6.05 7.64
CA ALA A 166 32.77 -6.34 9.00
C ALA A 166 31.37 -5.77 9.23
N THR A 167 30.64 -6.41 10.15
CA THR A 167 29.37 -5.91 10.66
C THR A 167 29.44 -5.64 12.16
N VAL A 168 28.66 -4.67 12.62
CA VAL A 168 28.40 -4.40 14.04
C VAL A 168 26.90 -4.19 14.23
N ARG A 169 26.36 -4.63 15.37
CA ARG A 169 24.94 -4.48 15.69
C ARG A 169 24.75 -3.74 17.00
N VAL A 170 23.69 -2.96 17.06
CA VAL A 170 23.15 -2.33 18.26
C VAL A 170 21.68 -2.66 18.41
N LEU A 171 21.21 -2.68 19.67
CA LEU A 171 19.82 -2.88 20.02
C LEU A 171 19.29 -1.64 20.69
N LEU A 172 18.11 -1.18 20.29
CA LEU A 172 17.41 -0.12 21.02
C LEU A 172 16.93 -0.67 22.36
N ARG A 173 17.41 -0.08 23.46
CA ARG A 173 16.92 -0.44 24.80
C ARG A 173 15.52 0.15 24.98
N SER A 174 14.51 -0.69 24.89
CA SER A 174 13.17 -0.35 25.38
C SER A 174 13.15 -0.48 26.91
N ALA A 175 12.37 0.34 27.61
CA ALA A 175 12.20 0.27 29.08
C ALA A 175 11.81 -1.14 29.57
N ASN A 176 11.18 -1.94 28.70
CA ASN A 176 10.75 -3.31 28.99
C ASN A 176 11.74 -4.40 28.51
N SER A 177 12.88 -4.02 27.92
CA SER A 177 13.84 -4.96 27.35
C SER A 177 14.98 -5.27 28.33
N SER A 178 15.03 -6.50 28.83
CA SER A 178 16.13 -7.03 29.65
C SER A 178 17.02 -8.03 28.91
N GLY A 179 16.83 -8.17 27.59
CA GLY A 179 17.54 -9.14 26.74
C GLY A 179 18.90 -8.64 26.22
N GLY A 180 19.83 -9.56 26.01
CA GLY A 180 21.09 -9.33 25.28
C GLY A 180 21.08 -10.00 23.90
N PHE A 181 22.19 -9.91 23.17
CA PHE A 181 22.35 -10.42 21.80
C PHE A 181 22.21 -11.94 21.60
N GLY A 182 22.14 -12.72 22.68
CA GLY A 182 22.22 -14.19 22.66
C GLY A 182 20.96 -14.89 22.18
N SER A 183 20.47 -14.57 20.98
CA SER A 183 19.54 -15.34 20.11
C SER A 183 18.81 -14.47 19.07
N ILE A 184 19.29 -13.25 18.80
CA ILE A 184 18.58 -12.32 17.91
C ILE A 184 18.58 -12.82 16.46
N PRO A 185 17.40 -13.00 15.83
CA PRO A 185 17.30 -13.41 14.44
C PRO A 185 18.00 -12.41 13.51
N PRO A 186 18.82 -12.88 12.55
CA PRO A 186 19.37 -12.00 11.52
C PRO A 186 18.24 -11.47 10.62
N ALA A 187 18.49 -10.33 9.96
CA ALA A 187 17.55 -9.66 9.07
C ALA A 187 16.83 -10.63 8.11
N MET A 188 17.56 -11.52 7.44
CA MET A 188 16.96 -12.45 6.45
C MET A 188 16.02 -13.50 7.05
N SER A 189 16.17 -13.83 8.34
CA SER A 189 15.20 -14.69 9.02
C SER A 189 13.90 -13.94 9.32
N VAL A 190 13.98 -12.63 9.60
CA VAL A 190 12.83 -11.76 9.79
C VAL A 190 12.10 -11.52 8.46
N VAL A 191 12.84 -11.28 7.37
CA VAL A 191 12.30 -11.21 6.00
C VAL A 191 11.47 -12.45 5.69
N ARG A 192 12.04 -13.66 5.87
CA ARG A 192 11.34 -14.93 5.65
C ARG A 192 10.10 -15.11 6.53
N GLY A 193 10.14 -14.59 7.76
CA GLY A 193 8.98 -14.60 8.65
C GLY A 193 7.84 -13.74 8.11
N TRP A 194 8.17 -12.52 7.70
CA TRP A 194 7.21 -11.58 7.12
C TRP A 194 6.62 -12.07 5.81
N THR A 195 7.46 -12.53 4.86
CA THR A 195 6.95 -13.07 3.59
C THR A 195 6.05 -14.28 3.82
N ARG A 196 6.38 -15.16 4.77
CA ARG A 196 5.48 -16.26 5.14
C ARG A 196 4.11 -15.79 5.65
N VAL A 197 4.04 -14.66 6.36
CA VAL A 197 2.78 -14.08 6.84
C VAL A 197 1.99 -13.46 5.68
N THR A 198 2.62 -12.61 4.87
CA THR A 198 1.96 -11.92 3.75
C THR A 198 1.53 -12.88 2.64
N GLU A 199 2.29 -13.94 2.40
CA GLU A 199 2.00 -14.96 1.38
C GLU A 199 0.86 -15.92 1.78
N GLN A 200 0.37 -15.90 3.03
CA GLN A 200 -0.85 -16.63 3.41
C GLN A 200 -2.06 -16.10 2.65
N ALA A 201 -2.06 -14.81 2.32
CA ALA A 201 -3.13 -14.20 1.56
C ALA A 201 -3.11 -14.66 0.10
N SER A 202 -1.98 -14.43 -0.58
CA SER A 202 -1.65 -14.97 -1.90
C SER A 202 -0.15 -14.81 -2.15
N ARG A 203 0.45 -15.72 -2.90
CA ARG A 203 1.88 -15.66 -3.27
C ARG A 203 2.05 -15.40 -4.75
N LEU A 204 2.84 -14.38 -5.07
CA LEU A 204 3.07 -13.89 -6.42
C LEU A 204 4.53 -14.11 -6.81
N VAL A 205 4.78 -14.87 -7.88
CA VAL A 205 6.09 -15.02 -8.51
C VAL A 205 5.97 -14.45 -9.92
N LEU A 206 6.12 -13.14 -10.03
CA LEU A 206 5.87 -12.38 -11.26
C LEU A 206 7.19 -11.88 -11.85
N PRO A 207 7.25 -11.60 -13.18
CA PRO A 207 8.42 -10.97 -13.79
C PRO A 207 8.68 -9.54 -13.30
N ASP A 208 7.65 -8.90 -12.73
CA ASP A 208 7.74 -7.58 -12.12
C ASP A 208 7.97 -7.72 -10.61
N GLU A 209 9.23 -7.79 -10.19
CA GLU A 209 9.62 -7.92 -8.78
C GLU A 209 9.20 -6.70 -7.95
N ALA A 210 9.18 -5.50 -8.55
CA ALA A 210 8.77 -4.28 -7.86
C ALA A 210 7.29 -4.31 -7.48
N LEU A 211 6.44 -4.90 -8.33
CA LEU A 211 5.03 -5.12 -7.99
C LEU A 211 4.86 -6.12 -6.84
N VAL A 212 5.65 -7.19 -6.82
CA VAL A 212 5.63 -8.18 -5.72
C VAL A 212 6.06 -7.52 -4.40
N ASP A 213 7.16 -6.77 -4.43
CA ASP A 213 7.64 -6.01 -3.27
C ASP A 213 6.60 -4.98 -2.79
N ALA A 214 5.90 -4.30 -3.71
CA ALA A 214 4.87 -3.33 -3.35
C ALA A 214 3.65 -3.99 -2.67
N VAL A 215 3.22 -5.17 -3.12
CA VAL A 215 2.14 -5.94 -2.47
C VAL A 215 2.57 -6.40 -1.08
N ASN A 216 3.78 -6.93 -0.94
CA ASN A 216 4.33 -7.33 0.36
C ASN A 216 4.42 -6.13 1.31
N ALA A 217 4.95 -4.99 0.84
CA ALA A 217 5.03 -3.77 1.63
C ALA A 217 3.67 -3.28 2.10
N ALA A 218 2.68 -3.26 1.21
CA ALA A 218 1.33 -2.82 1.56
C ALA A 218 0.70 -3.72 2.64
N ARG A 219 0.83 -5.05 2.52
CA ARG A 219 0.35 -6.00 3.53
C ARG A 219 1.07 -5.86 4.87
N CYS A 220 2.39 -5.65 4.83
CA CYS A 220 3.17 -5.42 6.04
C CYS A 220 2.76 -4.12 6.75
N ASP A 221 2.53 -3.04 6.01
CA ASP A 221 2.04 -1.78 6.57
C ASP A 221 0.67 -1.99 7.21
N LEU A 222 -0.25 -2.65 6.51
CA LEU A 222 -1.58 -2.98 7.03
C LEU A 222 -1.52 -3.82 8.34
N LEU A 223 -0.62 -4.80 8.41
CA LEU A 223 -0.42 -5.63 9.61
C LEU A 223 0.20 -4.85 10.80
N LEU A 224 0.89 -3.75 10.53
CA LEU A 224 1.53 -2.93 11.56
C LEU A 224 0.65 -1.75 12.00
N GLU A 225 -0.01 -1.10 11.06
CA GLU A 225 -0.73 0.17 11.23
C GLU A 225 -2.24 -0.04 11.41
N GLY A 226 -2.78 -1.14 10.90
CA GLY A 226 -4.22 -1.44 10.93
C GLY A 226 -4.98 -0.91 9.70
N PRO A 227 -6.29 -1.19 9.63
CA PRO A 227 -7.13 -0.77 8.51
C PRO A 227 -7.42 0.74 8.57
N VAL A 228 -7.81 1.32 7.42
CA VAL A 228 -8.30 2.71 7.38
C VAL A 228 -9.54 2.92 8.27
N ASP A 229 -9.78 4.16 8.72
CA ASP A 229 -10.94 4.49 9.56
C ASP A 229 -12.27 4.17 8.83
N PRO A 230 -13.16 3.31 9.40
CA PRO A 230 -14.44 2.95 8.79
C PRO A 230 -15.40 4.12 8.59
N ASP A 231 -15.30 5.20 9.37
CA ASP A 231 -16.13 6.39 9.24
C ASP A 231 -15.71 7.29 8.08
N ALA A 232 -14.41 7.31 7.78
CA ALA A 232 -13.88 7.99 6.61
C ALA A 232 -14.06 7.14 5.33
N ASP A 233 -13.85 5.84 5.43
CA ASP A 233 -13.79 4.94 4.28
C ASP A 233 -14.30 3.52 4.59
N PRO A 234 -15.63 3.29 4.60
CA PRO A 234 -16.20 1.99 4.98
C PRO A 234 -15.88 0.89 3.95
N VAL A 235 -15.75 1.22 2.67
CA VAL A 235 -15.36 0.26 1.63
C VAL A 235 -13.90 -0.17 1.81
N GLY A 236 -13.01 0.80 2.06
CA GLY A 236 -11.60 0.54 2.32
C GLY A 236 -11.38 -0.29 3.56
N PHE A 237 -12.06 0.05 4.65
CA PHE A 237 -12.01 -0.71 5.89
C PHE A 237 -12.37 -2.18 5.67
N LEU A 238 -13.47 -2.49 4.97
CA LEU A 238 -13.88 -3.87 4.70
C LEU A 238 -12.86 -4.65 3.84
N LEU A 239 -12.22 -3.98 2.88
CA LEU A 239 -11.19 -4.58 2.05
C LEU A 239 -9.89 -4.81 2.84
N ASP A 240 -9.50 -3.86 3.68
CA ASP A 240 -8.33 -3.93 4.56
C ASP A 240 -8.49 -5.07 5.58
N VAL A 241 -9.63 -5.14 6.28
CA VAL A 241 -9.90 -6.22 7.26
C VAL A 241 -9.90 -7.59 6.60
N ALA A 242 -10.44 -7.73 5.39
CA ALA A 242 -10.37 -8.99 4.67
C ALA A 242 -8.93 -9.39 4.34
N GLU A 243 -8.07 -8.42 4.01
CA GLU A 243 -6.66 -8.67 3.74
C GLU A 243 -5.88 -9.04 5.02
N LEU A 244 -6.19 -8.41 6.16
CA LEU A 244 -5.68 -8.80 7.48
C LEU A 244 -6.03 -10.27 7.80
N VAL A 245 -7.31 -10.63 7.66
CA VAL A 245 -7.80 -12.00 7.89
C VAL A 245 -7.18 -13.00 6.91
N ARG A 246 -6.85 -12.58 5.69
CA ARG A 246 -6.11 -13.42 4.71
C ARG A 246 -4.64 -13.57 5.06
N CYS A 247 -4.01 -12.58 5.68
CA CYS A 247 -2.65 -12.67 6.23
C CYS A 247 -2.57 -13.46 7.56
N GLY A 248 -3.71 -13.93 8.08
CA GLY A 248 -3.78 -14.79 9.26
C GLY A 248 -4.28 -14.11 10.53
N ASP A 249 -4.80 -12.87 10.45
CA ASP A 249 -5.44 -12.21 11.59
C ASP A 249 -6.82 -12.83 11.94
N SER A 250 -7.31 -12.58 13.15
CA SER A 250 -8.51 -13.22 13.69
C SER A 250 -9.80 -12.67 13.09
N ALA A 251 -10.48 -13.47 12.25
CA ALA A 251 -11.79 -13.11 11.70
C ALA A 251 -12.86 -12.90 12.79
N GLU A 252 -12.80 -13.64 13.89
CA GLU A 252 -13.76 -13.53 15.00
C GLU A 252 -13.65 -12.16 15.69
N ALA A 253 -12.42 -11.64 15.85
CA ALA A 253 -12.19 -10.34 16.47
C ALA A 253 -12.79 -9.18 15.65
N TRP A 254 -12.86 -9.34 14.32
CA TRP A 254 -13.36 -8.31 13.41
C TRP A 254 -14.86 -8.42 13.10
N LEU A 255 -15.53 -9.52 13.46
CA LEU A 255 -16.90 -9.80 13.02
C LEU A 255 -17.92 -8.72 13.42
N LEU A 256 -17.77 -8.14 14.62
CA LEU A 256 -18.66 -7.06 15.09
C LEU A 256 -18.32 -5.71 14.43
N GLU A 257 -17.04 -5.44 14.20
CA GLU A 257 -16.55 -4.18 13.64
C GLU A 257 -16.99 -3.98 12.18
N ILE A 258 -17.20 -5.05 11.42
CA ILE A 258 -17.62 -4.96 10.01
C ILE A 258 -19.11 -4.68 9.82
N VAL A 259 -19.94 -4.78 10.86
CA VAL A 259 -21.40 -4.70 10.75
C VAL A 259 -21.85 -3.33 10.26
N GLU A 260 -21.40 -2.25 10.92
CA GLU A 260 -21.76 -0.89 10.56
C GLU A 260 -21.22 -0.47 9.18
N PRO A 261 -19.95 -0.72 8.83
CA PRO A 261 -19.43 -0.47 7.48
C PRO A 261 -20.22 -1.19 6.39
N VAL A 262 -20.61 -2.46 6.59
CA VAL A 262 -21.45 -3.19 5.63
C VAL A 262 -22.82 -2.51 5.46
N GLU A 263 -23.47 -2.12 6.56
CA GLU A 263 -24.75 -1.42 6.51
C GLU A 263 -24.63 -0.11 5.73
N ARG A 264 -23.58 0.66 6.00
CA ARG A 264 -23.28 1.94 5.36
C ARG A 264 -23.09 1.78 3.85
N VAL A 265 -22.24 0.84 3.44
CA VAL A 265 -22.02 0.49 2.02
C VAL A 265 -23.33 0.08 1.33
N ALA A 266 -24.13 -0.78 1.96
CA ALA A 266 -25.41 -1.23 1.41
C ALA A 266 -26.44 -0.10 1.24
N ARG A 267 -26.45 0.87 2.16
CA ARG A 267 -27.37 2.03 2.16
C ARG A 267 -26.98 3.07 1.13
N GLU A 268 -25.69 3.36 1.03
CA GLU A 268 -25.14 4.43 0.19
C GLU A 268 -25.01 4.03 -1.27
N THR A 269 -24.83 2.73 -1.55
CA THR A 269 -24.85 2.22 -2.92
C THR A 269 -26.24 2.38 -3.53
N SER A 270 -26.42 3.47 -4.26
CA SER A 270 -27.68 3.77 -4.93
C SER A 270 -27.84 2.96 -6.22
N ALA A 271 -29.08 2.76 -6.69
CA ALA A 271 -29.31 2.18 -8.01
C ALA A 271 -28.68 3.03 -9.14
N ALA A 272 -28.52 4.34 -8.90
CA ALA A 272 -27.93 5.32 -9.82
C ALA A 272 -26.41 5.47 -9.68
N ALA A 273 -25.76 4.69 -8.79
CA ALA A 273 -24.30 4.68 -8.69
C ALA A 273 -23.69 4.25 -10.02
N ASP A 274 -22.49 4.75 -10.32
CA ASP A 274 -21.80 4.32 -11.53
C ASP A 274 -21.37 2.84 -11.43
N ALA A 275 -20.85 2.28 -12.53
CA ALA A 275 -20.44 0.88 -12.56
C ALA A 275 -19.21 0.59 -11.67
N SER A 276 -18.35 1.59 -11.42
CA SER A 276 -17.14 1.46 -10.62
C SER A 276 -17.49 1.42 -9.14
N ASP A 277 -18.30 2.36 -8.66
CA ASP A 277 -18.73 2.44 -7.26
C ASP A 277 -19.50 1.17 -6.86
N ARG A 278 -20.40 0.70 -7.72
CA ARG A 278 -21.15 -0.55 -7.49
C ARG A 278 -20.22 -1.75 -7.42
N ARG A 279 -19.13 -1.74 -8.21
CA ARG A 279 -18.14 -2.82 -8.22
C ARG A 279 -17.30 -2.82 -6.95
N GLU A 280 -16.88 -1.66 -6.46
CA GLU A 280 -16.19 -1.54 -5.19
C GLU A 280 -17.06 -1.98 -4.02
N ALA A 281 -18.32 -1.54 -3.98
CA ALA A 281 -19.29 -1.98 -2.96
C ALA A 281 -19.49 -3.51 -2.99
N PHE A 282 -19.59 -4.10 -4.18
CA PHE A 282 -19.67 -5.55 -4.34
C PHE A 282 -18.43 -6.27 -3.79
N ASP A 283 -17.23 -5.79 -4.12
CA ASP A 283 -15.98 -6.38 -3.63
C ASP A 283 -15.88 -6.25 -2.10
N ALA A 284 -16.27 -5.11 -1.52
CA ALA A 284 -16.30 -4.90 -0.07
C ALA A 284 -17.28 -5.84 0.65
N VAL A 285 -18.50 -6.03 0.14
CA VAL A 285 -19.47 -6.98 0.73
C VAL A 285 -18.99 -8.43 0.60
N ARG A 286 -18.29 -8.79 -0.47
CA ARG A 286 -17.66 -10.11 -0.59
C ARG A 286 -16.52 -10.31 0.39
N SER A 287 -15.74 -9.28 0.64
CA SER A 287 -14.72 -9.25 1.69
C SER A 287 -15.35 -9.46 3.07
N ALA A 288 -16.47 -8.78 3.37
CA ALA A 288 -17.23 -9.04 4.59
C ALA A 288 -17.73 -10.49 4.68
N ARG A 289 -18.21 -11.09 3.59
CA ARG A 289 -18.64 -12.49 3.56
C ARG A 289 -17.49 -13.44 3.89
N LEU A 290 -16.29 -13.19 3.35
CA LEU A 290 -15.09 -13.96 3.67
C LEU A 290 -14.81 -13.93 5.18
N ILE A 291 -14.89 -12.75 5.79
CA ILE A 291 -14.65 -12.56 7.23
C ILE A 291 -15.69 -13.34 8.05
N ALA A 292 -16.99 -13.17 7.75
CA ALA A 292 -18.06 -13.89 8.43
C ALA A 292 -17.92 -15.42 8.31
N GLN A 293 -17.54 -15.91 7.13
CA GLN A 293 -17.32 -17.34 6.91
C GLN A 293 -16.11 -17.87 7.71
N ARG A 294 -15.00 -17.12 7.76
CA ARG A 294 -13.82 -17.51 8.56
C ARG A 294 -14.08 -17.43 10.06
N ALA A 295 -14.97 -16.56 10.50
CA ALA A 295 -15.45 -16.50 11.89
C ALA A 295 -16.44 -17.64 12.24
N GLY A 296 -16.88 -18.43 11.26
CA GLY A 296 -17.84 -19.52 11.46
C GLY A 296 -19.30 -19.07 11.57
N ASP A 297 -19.62 -17.81 11.23
CA ASP A 297 -20.99 -17.32 11.21
C ASP A 297 -21.64 -17.60 9.83
N GLU A 298 -22.20 -18.80 9.70
CA GLU A 298 -22.89 -19.26 8.50
C GLU A 298 -24.07 -18.37 8.12
N ARG A 299 -24.77 -17.80 9.12
CA ARG A 299 -25.93 -16.95 8.88
C ARG A 299 -25.52 -15.60 8.30
N ALA A 300 -24.55 -14.94 8.93
CA ALA A 300 -24.01 -13.68 8.43
C ALA A 300 -23.40 -13.86 7.03
N SER A 301 -22.67 -14.95 6.81
CA SER A 301 -22.12 -15.30 5.48
C SER A 301 -23.22 -15.43 4.42
N ALA A 302 -24.31 -16.15 4.72
CA ALA A 302 -25.43 -16.30 3.78
C ALA A 302 -26.18 -14.97 3.52
N ASP A 303 -26.33 -14.12 4.52
CA ASP A 303 -26.97 -12.81 4.37
C ASP A 303 -26.11 -11.87 3.50
N LEU A 304 -24.79 -11.85 3.70
CA LEU A 304 -23.82 -11.09 2.91
C LEU A 304 -23.73 -11.59 1.47
N GLU A 305 -23.87 -12.91 1.24
CA GLU A 305 -23.94 -13.47 -0.11
C GLU A 305 -25.14 -12.95 -0.90
N ARG A 306 -26.32 -12.91 -0.27
CA ARG A 306 -27.53 -12.35 -0.89
C ARG A 306 -27.36 -10.86 -1.17
N LEU A 307 -26.75 -10.11 -0.24
CA LEU A 307 -26.47 -8.69 -0.43
C LEU A 307 -25.52 -8.45 -1.61
N ALA A 308 -24.44 -9.22 -1.73
CA ALA A 308 -23.52 -9.13 -2.87
C ALA A 308 -24.22 -9.43 -4.20
N ALA A 309 -25.08 -10.46 -4.23
CA ALA A 309 -25.86 -10.80 -5.42
C ALA A 309 -26.86 -9.70 -5.81
N ASP A 310 -27.46 -9.01 -4.84
CA ASP A 310 -28.33 -7.86 -5.09
C ASP A 310 -27.56 -6.67 -5.66
N LEU A 311 -26.40 -6.35 -5.08
CA LEU A 311 -25.54 -5.26 -5.54
C LEU A 311 -25.08 -5.47 -6.99
N ALA A 312 -24.59 -6.66 -7.32
CA ALA A 312 -24.15 -6.95 -8.69
C ALA A 312 -25.29 -6.94 -9.72
N ALA A 313 -26.49 -7.33 -9.31
CA ALA A 313 -27.68 -7.24 -10.16
C ALA A 313 -28.25 -5.81 -10.26
N GLY A 314 -27.60 -4.82 -9.66
CA GLY A 314 -28.05 -3.43 -9.64
C GLY A 314 -29.34 -3.21 -8.83
N ARG A 315 -29.72 -4.17 -7.97
CA ARG A 315 -30.90 -4.04 -7.11
C ARG A 315 -30.52 -3.19 -5.89
N SER A 316 -31.26 -2.11 -5.66
CA SER A 316 -31.05 -1.23 -4.50
C SER A 316 -31.24 -1.99 -3.18
N GLY A 317 -30.24 -1.93 -2.29
CA GLY A 317 -30.30 -2.46 -0.92
C GLY A 317 -31.44 -1.87 -0.07
N ARG A 318 -32.03 -0.73 -0.47
CA ARG A 318 -33.19 -0.11 0.21
C ARG A 318 -34.43 -1.03 0.25
N ARG A 319 -34.50 -2.01 -0.65
CA ARG A 319 -35.60 -2.99 -0.70
C ARG A 319 -35.52 -4.00 0.46
N TRP A 320 -34.32 -4.26 1.00
CA TRP A 320 -34.10 -5.11 2.18
C TRP A 320 -34.62 -4.44 3.47
N TRP A 321 -34.42 -3.12 3.61
CA TRP A 321 -34.89 -2.35 4.79
C TRP A 321 -36.41 -2.12 4.81
N LYS A 322 -37.04 -1.89 3.64
CA LYS A 322 -38.50 -1.71 3.55
C LYS A 322 -39.30 -2.98 3.85
N GLY A 323 -38.69 -4.17 3.87
CA GLY A 323 -39.38 -5.44 4.17
C GLY A 323 -39.97 -5.56 5.58
N ARG A 324 -39.68 -4.62 6.51
CA ARG A 324 -40.32 -4.56 7.84
C ARG A 324 -41.52 -3.60 7.92
N SER A 325 -41.84 -2.87 6.85
CA SER A 325 -43.06 -2.06 6.75
C SER A 325 -43.68 -2.25 5.36
N GLY A 326 -44.76 -3.02 5.31
CA GLY A 326 -45.35 -3.49 4.06
C GLY A 326 -45.76 -2.36 3.12
N ASP A 327 -45.27 -2.43 1.88
CA ASP A 327 -46.06 -2.04 0.71
C ASP A 327 -45.49 -2.69 -0.55
N VAL A 328 -46.38 -2.98 -1.52
CA VAL A 328 -46.17 -3.88 -2.66
C VAL A 328 -45.82 -3.09 -3.94
N ASP A 329 -44.87 -3.65 -4.68
CA ASP A 329 -44.52 -3.55 -6.12
C ASP A 329 -44.41 -2.20 -6.84
N ARG A 330 -43.20 -1.98 -7.39
CA ARG A 330 -43.02 -1.47 -8.75
C ARG A 330 -41.92 -2.28 -9.43
N ALA A 331 -42.27 -2.89 -10.56
CA ALA A 331 -41.32 -3.62 -11.41
C ALA A 331 -40.51 -2.60 -12.23
N ASP A 332 -39.20 -2.53 -11.98
CA ASP A 332 -38.26 -1.81 -12.83
C ASP A 332 -37.40 -2.81 -13.61
N THR A 333 -37.48 -2.65 -14.92
CA THR A 333 -36.77 -3.42 -15.94
C THR A 333 -35.26 -3.17 -15.82
N ALA A 334 -34.48 -4.23 -15.65
CA ALA A 334 -33.02 -4.15 -15.58
C ALA A 334 -32.43 -3.60 -16.89
N PRO A 335 -31.53 -2.61 -16.87
CA PRO A 335 -30.75 -2.26 -18.04
C PRO A 335 -29.77 -3.40 -18.36
N ALA A 336 -29.52 -3.63 -19.64
CA ALA A 336 -28.55 -4.60 -20.13
C ALA A 336 -27.17 -4.35 -19.51
N ALA A 337 -26.52 -5.41 -19.04
CA ALA A 337 -25.18 -5.38 -18.48
C ALA A 337 -24.22 -4.70 -19.46
N SER A 338 -23.83 -3.46 -19.15
CA SER A 338 -22.72 -2.80 -19.82
C SER A 338 -21.44 -3.50 -19.38
N THR A 339 -20.66 -3.94 -20.36
CA THR A 339 -19.31 -4.48 -20.20
C THR A 339 -18.55 -3.65 -19.16
N PRO A 340 -17.98 -4.27 -18.10
CA PRO A 340 -17.21 -3.53 -17.11
C PRO A 340 -16.09 -2.75 -17.80
N PRO A 341 -15.75 -1.53 -17.35
CA PRO A 341 -14.67 -0.76 -17.94
C PRO A 341 -13.41 -1.62 -17.98
N ALA A 342 -12.74 -1.63 -19.14
CA ALA A 342 -11.49 -2.36 -19.32
C ALA A 342 -10.50 -1.93 -18.22
N LEU A 343 -10.00 -2.90 -17.48
CA LEU A 343 -8.92 -2.68 -16.50
C LEU A 343 -7.73 -2.10 -17.29
N SER A 344 -7.43 -0.82 -17.06
CA SER A 344 -6.26 -0.19 -17.65
C SER A 344 -4.98 -0.87 -17.16
N SER A 345 -3.90 -0.68 -17.91
CA SER A 345 -2.57 -1.27 -17.73
C SER A 345 -2.17 -1.50 -16.27
N LEU A 346 -1.41 -2.58 -16.00
CA LEU A 346 -0.78 -2.81 -14.68
C LEU A 346 0.05 -1.60 -14.20
N ALA A 347 0.60 -0.81 -15.15
CA ALA A 347 1.39 0.38 -14.87
C ALA A 347 0.59 1.55 -14.26
N ASP A 348 -0.74 1.52 -14.30
CA ASP A 348 -1.59 2.59 -13.78
C ASP A 348 -2.01 2.37 -12.31
N VAL A 349 -1.58 1.27 -11.68
CA VAL A 349 -1.93 0.96 -10.29
C VAL A 349 -1.24 1.96 -9.34
N ARG A 350 -2.06 2.72 -8.62
CA ARG A 350 -1.61 3.62 -7.55
C ARG A 350 -2.02 3.06 -6.19
N ARG A 351 -1.19 3.30 -5.19
CA ARG A 351 -1.53 3.01 -3.80
C ARG A 351 -2.57 4.04 -3.34
N SER A 352 -3.78 3.58 -2.99
CA SER A 352 -4.77 4.38 -2.25
C SER A 352 -4.49 4.32 -0.75
N THR A 353 -5.18 5.14 0.04
CA THR A 353 -5.14 5.07 1.52
C THR A 353 -5.47 3.67 2.04
N SER A 354 -6.42 2.96 1.42
CA SER A 354 -6.71 1.55 1.72
C SER A 354 -5.74 0.60 1.00
N VAL A 355 -5.12 -0.29 1.77
CA VAL A 355 -4.24 -1.37 1.28
C VAL A 355 -5.04 -2.44 0.55
N GLY A 356 -6.19 -2.84 1.09
CA GLY A 356 -7.09 -3.82 0.51
C GLY A 356 -7.57 -3.42 -0.88
N ARG A 357 -7.86 -2.12 -1.12
CA ARG A 357 -8.15 -1.61 -2.48
C ARG A 357 -6.96 -1.77 -3.41
N PHE A 358 -5.76 -1.37 -2.97
CA PHE A 358 -4.54 -1.50 -3.77
C PHE A 358 -4.30 -2.96 -4.17
N VAL A 359 -4.30 -3.90 -3.21
CA VAL A 359 -4.12 -5.33 -3.46
C VAL A 359 -5.22 -5.87 -4.37
N ARG A 360 -6.49 -5.54 -4.10
CA ARG A 360 -7.62 -5.97 -4.93
C ARG A 360 -7.51 -5.48 -6.37
N SER A 361 -7.02 -4.26 -6.58
CA SER A 361 -6.82 -3.70 -7.92
C SER A 361 -5.77 -4.47 -8.74
N ILE A 362 -4.76 -5.03 -8.07
CA ILE A 362 -3.73 -5.89 -8.69
C ILE A 362 -4.31 -7.28 -8.92
N GLU A 363 -4.92 -7.89 -7.90
CA GLU A 363 -5.50 -9.23 -7.99
C GLU A 363 -6.52 -9.31 -9.12
N ARG A 364 -7.40 -8.32 -9.29
CA ARG A 364 -8.38 -8.28 -10.39
C ARG A 364 -7.79 -8.26 -11.79
N ARG A 365 -6.53 -7.79 -11.96
CA ARG A 365 -5.83 -7.85 -13.25
C ARG A 365 -5.25 -9.22 -13.54
N ILE A 366 -5.03 -10.02 -12.49
CA ILE A 366 -4.52 -11.39 -12.56
C ILE A 366 -5.68 -12.39 -12.63
N VAL A 367 -6.67 -12.25 -11.76
CA VAL A 367 -7.92 -13.03 -11.70
C VAL A 367 -9.07 -12.10 -11.36
N ASP A 368 -10.03 -11.94 -12.28
CA ASP A 368 -11.28 -11.23 -11.98
C ASP A 368 -12.42 -12.22 -11.77
N VAL A 369 -13.14 -12.07 -10.66
CA VAL A 369 -14.36 -12.85 -10.41
C VAL A 369 -15.47 -12.20 -11.23
N VAL A 370 -15.97 -12.92 -12.22
CA VAL A 370 -16.95 -12.42 -13.19
C VAL A 370 -18.33 -12.93 -12.81
N ASP A 371 -19.25 -11.99 -12.57
CA ASP A 371 -20.69 -12.17 -12.36
C ASP A 371 -21.11 -13.14 -11.23
N PRO A 372 -21.79 -12.67 -10.17
CA PRO A 372 -22.32 -13.55 -9.13
C PRO A 372 -23.47 -14.47 -9.56
N VAL A 373 -24.03 -14.28 -10.76
CA VAL A 373 -25.11 -15.12 -11.30
C VAL A 373 -24.56 -16.26 -12.17
N SER A 374 -23.67 -15.96 -13.12
CA SER A 374 -23.07 -16.99 -13.98
C SER A 374 -21.90 -17.73 -13.35
N GLY A 375 -21.27 -17.18 -12.31
CA GLY A 375 -20.26 -17.85 -11.49
C GLY A 375 -19.03 -18.24 -12.29
N GLY A 376 -17.95 -17.47 -12.14
CA GLY A 376 -16.68 -17.81 -12.79
C GLY A 376 -15.56 -16.87 -12.41
N ALA A 377 -14.34 -17.26 -12.75
CA ALA A 377 -13.17 -16.41 -12.59
C ALA A 377 -12.37 -16.41 -13.89
N SER A 378 -12.09 -15.21 -14.41
CA SER A 378 -11.28 -15.03 -15.60
C SER A 378 -9.83 -14.87 -15.20
N LEU A 379 -8.96 -15.73 -15.72
CA LEU A 379 -7.51 -15.62 -15.61
C LEU A 379 -7.01 -14.61 -16.64
N LEU A 380 -6.23 -13.64 -16.17
CA LEU A 380 -5.62 -12.56 -16.97
C LEU A 380 -6.66 -11.88 -17.88
N PRO A 381 -7.72 -11.30 -17.30
CA PRO A 381 -8.84 -10.71 -18.06
C PRO A 381 -8.39 -9.56 -18.97
N GLY A 382 -7.29 -8.89 -18.66
CA GLY A 382 -6.66 -7.86 -19.51
C GLY A 382 -5.63 -8.40 -20.52
N GLY A 383 -5.41 -9.72 -20.57
CA GLY A 383 -4.31 -10.35 -21.29
C GLY A 383 -3.01 -10.38 -20.49
N VAL A 384 -1.96 -10.98 -21.07
CA VAL A 384 -0.61 -10.98 -20.46
C VAL A 384 0.03 -9.61 -20.61
N PRO A 385 0.52 -8.97 -19.53
CA PRO A 385 1.27 -7.72 -19.61
C PRO A 385 2.47 -7.84 -20.56
N THR A 386 2.75 -6.80 -21.33
CA THR A 386 3.80 -6.82 -22.36
C THR A 386 5.19 -7.15 -21.79
N GLY A 387 5.50 -6.68 -20.59
CA GLY A 387 6.76 -6.99 -19.90
C GLY A 387 6.86 -8.43 -19.39
N TRP A 388 5.76 -9.20 -19.38
CA TRP A 388 5.71 -10.58 -18.91
C TRP A 388 5.72 -11.60 -20.06
N LEU A 389 5.57 -11.15 -21.30
CA LEU A 389 5.58 -12.01 -22.48
C LEU A 389 6.92 -12.76 -22.60
N GLY A 390 6.86 -14.08 -22.79
CA GLY A 390 8.04 -14.95 -22.88
C GLY A 390 8.68 -15.31 -21.52
N THR A 391 8.23 -14.72 -20.41
CA THR A 391 8.76 -15.02 -19.08
C THR A 391 7.79 -15.90 -18.30
N ASN A 392 8.30 -16.99 -17.72
CA ASN A 392 7.50 -17.88 -16.89
C ASN A 392 7.15 -17.20 -15.56
N PHE A 393 5.94 -17.43 -15.05
CA PHE A 393 5.50 -16.87 -13.77
C PHE A 393 4.47 -17.77 -13.10
N GLU A 394 4.27 -17.54 -11.79
CA GLU A 394 3.37 -18.34 -10.96
C GLU A 394 2.57 -17.45 -10.01
N VAL A 395 1.31 -17.82 -9.79
CA VAL A 395 0.38 -17.17 -8.88
C VAL A 395 -0.21 -18.26 -8.00
N HIS A 396 -0.25 -18.05 -6.70
CA HIS A 396 -0.70 -19.04 -5.72
C HIS A 396 -1.77 -18.45 -4.80
N GLY A 397 -2.87 -19.17 -4.62
CA GLY A 397 -3.91 -18.81 -3.65
C GLY A 397 -4.68 -17.52 -3.95
N ILE A 398 -4.79 -17.11 -5.21
CA ILE A 398 -5.53 -15.90 -5.57
C ILE A 398 -7.06 -16.14 -5.49
N PRO A 399 -7.88 -15.21 -4.99
CA PRO A 399 -9.30 -15.45 -4.79
C PRO A 399 -10.07 -15.58 -6.11
N THR A 400 -10.77 -16.70 -6.27
CA THR A 400 -11.76 -16.94 -7.34
C THR A 400 -13.19 -16.88 -6.82
N GLY A 401 -13.35 -16.95 -5.50
CA GLY A 401 -14.61 -16.85 -4.78
C GLY A 401 -14.39 -16.18 -3.42
N PRO A 402 -15.38 -16.17 -2.53
CA PRO A 402 -15.17 -15.67 -1.17
C PRO A 402 -14.46 -16.72 -0.30
N VAL A 403 -14.36 -17.98 -0.73
CA VAL A 403 -13.52 -19.01 -0.11
C VAL A 403 -12.70 -19.83 -1.09
N SER A 404 -13.14 -19.92 -2.36
CA SER A 404 -12.35 -20.59 -3.36
C SER A 404 -11.18 -19.74 -3.81
N THR A 405 -10.06 -20.39 -4.05
CA THR A 405 -8.85 -19.80 -4.60
C THR A 405 -8.36 -20.62 -5.78
N ALA A 406 -7.59 -19.99 -6.65
CA ALA A 406 -6.83 -20.68 -7.69
C ALA A 406 -5.34 -20.41 -7.53
N SER A 407 -4.55 -21.38 -7.97
CA SER A 407 -3.12 -21.25 -8.22
C SER A 407 -2.90 -21.60 -9.68
N PHE A 408 -2.07 -20.83 -10.39
CA PHE A 408 -1.73 -21.15 -11.76
C PHE A 408 -0.32 -20.71 -12.12
N ALA A 409 0.29 -21.43 -13.07
CA ALA A 409 1.59 -21.13 -13.63
C ALA A 409 1.48 -20.95 -15.13
N ILE A 410 2.25 -19.99 -15.67
CA ILE A 410 2.41 -19.79 -17.10
C ILE A 410 3.82 -20.24 -17.50
N ARG A 411 3.88 -21.19 -18.44
CA ARG A 411 5.12 -21.75 -19.00
C ARG A 411 5.15 -21.56 -20.52
N TRP A 412 6.18 -20.92 -21.06
CA TRP A 412 6.21 -20.59 -22.50
C TRP A 412 6.74 -21.72 -23.37
N HIS A 413 6.02 -22.03 -24.45
CA HIS A 413 6.40 -22.96 -25.50
C HIS A 413 6.38 -22.24 -26.86
N GLY A 414 7.50 -21.59 -27.19
CA GLY A 414 7.55 -20.64 -28.31
C GLY A 414 6.70 -19.41 -28.00
N GLU A 415 5.77 -19.05 -28.90
CA GLU A 415 4.87 -17.90 -28.73
C GLU A 415 3.61 -18.22 -27.92
N ARG A 416 3.40 -19.49 -27.55
CA ARG A 416 2.18 -19.95 -26.86
C ARG A 416 2.46 -20.26 -25.38
N PRO A 417 1.69 -19.69 -24.45
CA PRO A 417 1.78 -20.04 -23.03
C PRO A 417 0.99 -21.31 -22.73
N ALA A 418 1.62 -22.24 -22.02
CA ALA A 418 0.94 -23.31 -21.31
C ALA A 418 0.51 -22.80 -19.94
N VAL A 419 -0.78 -22.91 -19.63
CA VAL A 419 -1.33 -22.67 -18.31
C VAL A 419 -1.45 -24.00 -17.57
N LEU A 420 -0.95 -24.03 -16.34
CA LEU A 420 -1.20 -25.11 -15.39
C LEU A 420 -2.00 -24.49 -14.26
N TRP A 421 -3.10 -25.11 -13.84
CA TRP A 421 -3.96 -24.57 -12.77
C TRP A 421 -4.30 -25.62 -11.73
N GLU A 422 -4.61 -25.12 -10.53
CA GLU A 422 -5.17 -25.85 -9.41
C GLU A 422 -6.19 -24.94 -8.69
N GLN A 423 -7.35 -25.48 -8.35
CA GLN A 423 -8.42 -24.81 -7.62
C GLN A 423 -8.55 -25.43 -6.24
N HIS A 424 -8.82 -24.59 -5.25
CA HIS A 424 -9.04 -25.02 -3.87
C HIS A 424 -10.38 -24.50 -3.35
N GLN A 425 -11.03 -25.30 -2.50
CA GLN A 425 -12.20 -24.91 -1.71
C GLN A 425 -13.42 -24.44 -2.52
N GLY A 426 -13.64 -25.03 -3.70
CA GLY A 426 -14.87 -24.86 -4.49
C GLY A 426 -14.66 -25.15 -5.97
N GLU A 427 -15.72 -25.51 -6.67
CA GLU A 427 -15.72 -25.64 -8.13
C GLU A 427 -16.07 -24.26 -8.72
N VAL A 428 -15.08 -23.60 -9.33
CA VAL A 428 -15.28 -22.35 -10.08
C VAL A 428 -14.97 -22.63 -11.54
N ARG A 429 -15.81 -22.11 -12.44
CA ARG A 429 -15.48 -22.11 -13.86
C ARG A 429 -14.35 -21.11 -14.10
N LEU A 430 -13.23 -21.58 -14.63
CA LEU A 430 -12.12 -20.74 -15.07
C LEU A 430 -12.21 -20.52 -16.58
N ASP A 431 -11.92 -19.30 -17.02
CA ASP A 431 -11.75 -18.95 -18.43
C ASP A 431 -10.62 -17.92 -18.62
N SER A 432 -10.27 -17.61 -19.87
CA SER A 432 -9.31 -16.54 -20.19
C SER A 432 -9.73 -15.83 -21.48
N PRO A 433 -10.79 -15.00 -21.45
CA PRO A 433 -11.47 -14.51 -22.64
C PRO A 433 -10.60 -13.63 -23.55
N THR A 434 -9.55 -13.01 -23.00
CA THR A 434 -8.65 -12.12 -23.75
C THR A 434 -7.47 -12.87 -24.37
N ILE A 435 -7.04 -13.99 -23.79
CA ILE A 435 -5.91 -14.77 -24.29
C ILE A 435 -6.40 -15.91 -25.19
N ASP A 436 -7.35 -16.70 -24.69
CA ASP A 436 -7.91 -17.85 -25.39
C ASP A 436 -9.44 -17.91 -25.16
N PRO A 437 -10.23 -17.24 -26.02
CA PRO A 437 -11.68 -17.14 -25.87
C PRO A 437 -12.42 -18.48 -25.94
N GLU A 438 -11.80 -19.52 -26.50
CA GLU A 438 -12.39 -20.86 -26.62
C GLU A 438 -12.13 -21.71 -25.38
N TRP A 439 -11.16 -21.33 -24.54
CA TRP A 439 -10.80 -22.07 -23.34
C TRP A 439 -11.69 -21.72 -22.15
N SER A 440 -12.27 -22.75 -21.55
CA SER A 440 -12.81 -22.70 -20.19
C SER A 440 -12.79 -24.09 -19.57
N THR A 441 -12.76 -24.16 -18.24
CA THR A 441 -12.75 -25.42 -17.50
C THR A 441 -13.45 -25.30 -16.15
N VAL A 442 -13.96 -26.42 -15.65
CA VAL A 442 -14.41 -26.59 -14.25
C VAL A 442 -13.52 -27.57 -13.48
N ASP A 443 -12.51 -28.15 -14.15
CA ASP A 443 -11.63 -29.12 -13.53
C ASP A 443 -10.83 -28.45 -12.40
N ALA A 444 -10.74 -29.15 -11.27
CA ALA A 444 -10.00 -28.68 -10.12
C ALA A 444 -8.50 -28.53 -10.39
N SER A 445 -7.96 -29.23 -11.39
CA SER A 445 -6.58 -29.03 -11.85
C SER A 445 -6.42 -29.47 -13.29
N GLY A 446 -5.41 -28.96 -13.96
CA GLY A 446 -5.07 -29.40 -15.31
C GLY A 446 -3.97 -28.57 -15.95
N GLU A 447 -3.68 -28.93 -17.20
CA GLU A 447 -2.76 -28.19 -18.06
C GLU A 447 -3.36 -28.02 -19.45
N THR A 448 -3.13 -26.86 -20.07
CA THR A 448 -3.48 -26.63 -21.48
C THR A 448 -2.54 -25.64 -22.12
N LEU A 449 -2.45 -25.66 -23.45
CA LEU A 449 -1.69 -24.70 -24.22
C LEU A 449 -2.64 -23.65 -24.83
N TRP A 450 -2.62 -22.42 -24.29
CA TRP A 450 -3.43 -21.32 -24.81
C TRP A 450 -2.97 -20.85 -26.19
N ALA A 451 -3.83 -20.07 -26.85
CA ALA A 451 -3.46 -19.32 -28.05
C ALA A 451 -2.29 -18.35 -27.77
N ALA A 452 -1.58 -17.95 -28.84
CA ALA A 452 -0.50 -16.97 -28.73
C ALA A 452 -1.10 -15.59 -28.38
N PRO A 453 -0.66 -14.92 -27.29
CA PRO A 453 -1.23 -13.64 -26.88
C PRO A 453 -1.00 -12.56 -27.95
N ALA A 454 -2.03 -11.77 -28.23
CA ALA A 454 -1.88 -10.61 -29.10
C ALA A 454 -0.98 -9.57 -28.43
N VAL A 455 0.12 -9.17 -29.10
CA VAL A 455 1.00 -8.10 -28.61
C VAL A 455 0.31 -6.74 -28.89
N PRO A 456 -0.11 -5.97 -27.87
CA PRO A 456 -0.62 -4.63 -28.12
C PRO A 456 0.50 -3.74 -28.67
N LYS A 457 0.21 -2.95 -29.71
CA LYS A 457 1.17 -2.00 -30.28
C LYS A 457 1.49 -0.92 -29.23
N ALA A 458 2.66 -1.01 -28.60
CA ALA A 458 3.01 -0.24 -27.41
C ALA A 458 2.86 1.29 -27.57
N ALA A 459 2.07 1.92 -26.70
CA ALA A 459 2.29 3.31 -26.32
C ALA A 459 3.41 3.34 -25.28
N ARG A 460 4.48 4.10 -25.55
CA ARG A 460 5.64 4.23 -24.67
C ARG A 460 5.27 5.11 -23.47
N SER A 461 4.98 4.50 -22.33
CA SER A 461 4.94 5.21 -21.05
C SER A 461 5.80 4.45 -20.05
N SER A 462 6.84 5.11 -19.55
CA SER A 462 7.68 4.62 -18.47
C SER A 462 6.87 4.50 -17.18
N LEU A 463 7.04 3.40 -16.45
CA LEU A 463 6.49 3.19 -15.11
C LEU A 463 6.96 4.30 -14.16
N MET A 464 6.02 4.94 -13.46
CA MET A 464 6.27 5.67 -12.23
C MET A 464 5.26 5.19 -11.18
N VAL A 465 5.76 4.51 -10.15
CA VAL A 465 5.02 4.32 -8.90
C VAL A 465 5.29 5.56 -8.07
N THR A 466 4.33 6.48 -8.02
CA THR A 466 4.35 7.61 -7.10
C THR A 466 3.42 7.30 -5.93
N ALA A 467 3.96 7.26 -4.72
CA ALA A 467 3.18 7.50 -3.52
C ALA A 467 2.68 8.95 -3.57
N VAL A 468 1.39 9.18 -3.33
CA VAL A 468 0.83 10.52 -3.21
C VAL A 468 0.31 10.66 -1.79
N ASP A 469 0.85 11.64 -1.06
CA ASP A 469 0.28 12.13 0.19
C ASP A 469 -1.02 12.87 -0.15
N ASP A 470 -2.14 12.31 0.29
CA ASP A 470 -3.46 12.93 0.09
C ASP A 470 -3.81 13.80 1.30
N ALA A 471 -3.07 14.90 1.44
CA ALA A 471 -3.46 16.01 2.30
C ALA A 471 -3.78 17.21 1.40
N THR A 472 -5.02 17.28 0.93
CA THR A 472 -5.86 18.49 0.80
C THR A 472 -6.99 18.21 -0.20
N ALA A 473 -8.18 17.90 0.31
CA ALA A 473 -9.40 18.10 -0.46
C ALA A 473 -9.52 19.59 -0.82
N PRO A 474 -9.91 19.97 -2.04
CA PRO A 474 -10.13 21.37 -2.37
C PRO A 474 -11.34 21.88 -1.56
N ALA A 475 -11.10 22.92 -0.75
CA ALA A 475 -12.16 23.64 -0.07
C ALA A 475 -13.17 24.15 -1.11
N ALA A 476 -14.44 23.80 -0.91
CA ALA A 476 -15.54 24.37 -1.64
C ALA A 476 -15.61 25.87 -1.30
N ASP A 477 -15.32 26.71 -2.30
CA ASP A 477 -15.43 28.16 -2.17
C ASP A 477 -16.91 28.52 -2.03
N SER A 478 -17.24 29.14 -0.90
CA SER A 478 -18.56 29.63 -0.56
C SER A 478 -18.71 31.05 -1.12
N ASP A 479 -19.38 31.20 -2.27
CA ASP A 479 -19.80 32.50 -2.79
C ASP A 479 -21.21 32.85 -2.27
N GLU A 480 -21.27 33.78 -1.32
CA GLU A 480 -22.46 34.55 -0.96
C GLU A 480 -22.50 35.83 -1.83
N PRO A 481 -23.69 36.32 -2.28
CA PRO A 481 -23.80 37.19 -3.43
C PRO A 481 -23.85 38.68 -3.06
N ASP A 482 -23.22 39.56 -3.84
CA ASP A 482 -23.75 40.91 -3.99
C ASP A 482 -23.32 41.66 -5.27
N ALA A 483 -24.20 42.57 -5.66
CA ALA A 483 -24.00 43.78 -6.45
C ALA A 483 -23.95 43.68 -7.99
N THR A 484 -25.14 43.85 -8.57
CA THR A 484 -25.40 44.37 -9.92
C THR A 484 -24.70 45.73 -10.13
N PRO A 485 -24.12 46.01 -11.33
CA PRO A 485 -24.48 47.24 -12.04
C PRO A 485 -24.51 47.00 -13.59
N PRO A 486 -24.77 47.99 -14.46
CA PRO A 486 -25.98 47.99 -15.27
C PRO A 486 -25.75 47.67 -16.75
N ASN A 487 -26.86 47.19 -17.33
CA ASN A 487 -27.20 47.07 -18.73
C ASN A 487 -26.68 48.22 -19.63
N THR A 488 -25.87 47.89 -20.65
CA THR A 488 -25.75 48.71 -21.86
C THR A 488 -25.65 47.78 -23.07
N ALA A 489 -26.69 47.78 -23.90
CA ALA A 489 -26.71 47.11 -25.20
C ALA A 489 -25.68 47.71 -26.17
N PRO A 490 -25.34 46.99 -27.24
CA PRO A 490 -25.36 47.68 -28.53
C PRO A 490 -26.05 46.87 -29.63
N GLY A 491 -26.76 47.62 -30.47
CA GLY A 491 -27.33 47.15 -31.71
C GLY A 491 -26.30 46.98 -32.83
N THR A 492 -26.74 46.16 -33.77
CA THR A 492 -26.44 46.09 -35.21
C THR A 492 -25.53 47.15 -35.82
N GLY A 493 -24.49 46.70 -36.53
CA GLY A 493 -23.69 47.48 -37.48
C GLY A 493 -22.75 46.62 -38.31
N ILE A 494 -23.13 46.37 -39.56
CA ILE A 494 -22.36 45.70 -40.62
C ILE A 494 -21.24 46.62 -41.11
N LEU A 495 -20.02 46.12 -41.30
CA LEU A 495 -19.16 46.47 -42.45
C LEU A 495 -17.96 45.52 -42.62
N SER A 496 -17.86 45.02 -43.84
CA SER A 496 -16.81 44.22 -44.47
C SER A 496 -15.53 45.02 -44.70
N ILE A 497 -14.35 44.39 -44.54
CA ILE A 497 -13.14 44.70 -45.32
C ILE A 497 -12.38 43.38 -45.56
N ASP A 498 -12.05 43.14 -46.84
CA ASP A 498 -11.25 42.06 -47.41
C ASP A 498 -9.73 42.20 -47.08
N PRO A 499 -8.92 41.15 -47.35
CA PRO A 499 -7.52 41.05 -46.97
C PRO A 499 -6.59 41.65 -48.02
N ASP A 500 -5.45 42.19 -47.61
CA ASP A 500 -4.14 41.97 -48.25
C ASP A 500 -3.05 42.85 -47.65
N GLY A 501 -1.91 42.21 -47.34
CA GLY A 501 -0.58 42.72 -47.67
C GLY A 501 0.03 43.86 -46.84
N GLY A 502 1.26 43.64 -46.35
CA GLY A 502 2.24 44.73 -46.32
C GLY A 502 3.04 44.89 -45.03
N THR A 503 4.23 44.31 -45.08
CA THR A 503 5.43 44.42 -44.24
C THR A 503 5.92 45.84 -43.87
N PHE A 504 6.77 45.89 -42.82
CA PHE A 504 7.70 46.95 -42.35
C PHE A 504 7.07 48.09 -41.52
N ALA A 505 7.56 48.48 -40.33
CA ALA A 505 8.86 48.31 -39.68
C ALA A 505 8.70 48.22 -38.15
#